data_AF-A0A509EEE6-F1
#
_entry.id   AF-A0A509EEE6-F1
#
_cell.length_a   1.000
_cell.length_b   1.000
_cell.length_c   1.000
_cell.angle_alpha   90.00
_cell.angle_beta   90.00
_cell.angle_gamma   90.00
#
_symmetry.space_group_name_H-M   'P 1'
#
loop_
_entity.id
_entity.type
_entity.pdbx_description
1 polymer ?
#
loop_
_entity_poly.entity_id
_entity_poly.type
_entity_poly.pdbx_seq_one_letter_code
_entity_poly.pdbx_strand_id
1 'polypeptide(L)'
;MSARTRCIVPFCGCTAATARIHPSTEWICQRHWRLVPRATKARWWQVKHRRRRIWRRLGDSRVITKPGPLTIWNTANRLCARTWERCKAEAIEMAGGI
;
A
#
# COMPACT_ATOMS: atom_id res chain seq x y z
N MET A 1 2.04 2.05 26.82
CA MET A 1 2.96 1.52 25.79
C MET A 1 2.42 1.88 24.41
N SER A 2 3.12 2.70 23.64
CA SER A 2 2.68 3.03 22.27
C SER A 2 2.93 1.86 21.35
N ALA A 3 1.89 1.36 20.67
CA ALA A 3 2.04 0.29 19.69
C ALA A 3 3.01 0.73 18.57
N ARG A 4 3.97 -0.15 18.25
CA ARG A 4 4.94 0.06 17.18
C ARG A 4 4.85 -1.08 16.18
N THR A 5 4.79 -0.74 14.90
CA THR A 5 4.78 -1.70 13.80
C THR A 5 6.20 -1.83 13.25
N ARG A 6 6.67 -3.08 13.08
CA ARG A 6 7.97 -3.40 12.47
C ARG A 6 7.91 -3.33 10.96
N CYS A 7 9.03 -2.98 10.32
CA CYS A 7 9.15 -2.99 8.87
C CYS A 7 8.91 -4.41 8.35
N ILE A 8 8.23 -4.54 7.20
CA ILE A 8 7.89 -5.85 6.64
C ILE A 8 9.11 -6.64 6.16
N VAL A 9 10.21 -5.96 5.82
CA VAL A 9 11.46 -6.61 5.41
C VAL A 9 12.07 -7.40 6.58
N PRO A 10 12.38 -8.70 6.40
CA PRO A 10 12.99 -9.53 7.43
C PRO A 10 14.27 -8.92 8.02
N PHE A 11 14.50 -9.15 9.31
CA PHE A 11 15.66 -8.65 10.07
C PHE A 11 15.81 -7.12 10.12
N CYS A 12 14.85 -6.37 9.57
CA CYS A 12 14.83 -4.92 9.70
C CYS A 12 14.44 -4.50 11.12
N GLY A 13 15.35 -3.83 11.84
CA GLY A 13 15.07 -3.25 13.16
C GLY A 13 14.21 -1.97 13.14
N CYS A 14 13.88 -1.43 11.95
CA CYS A 14 13.10 -0.19 11.86
C CYS A 14 11.66 -0.40 12.34
N THR A 15 11.20 0.50 13.21
CA THR A 15 9.82 0.52 13.71
C THR A 15 9.21 1.92 13.55
N ALA A 16 7.91 1.98 13.32
CA ALA A 16 7.14 3.22 13.39
C ALA A 16 5.99 3.10 14.37
N ALA A 17 5.58 4.24 14.92
CA ALA A 17 4.36 4.31 15.71
C ALA A 17 3.17 3.83 14.86
N THR A 18 2.40 2.86 15.35
CA THR A 18 1.27 2.28 14.63
C THR A 18 0.24 3.34 14.22
N ALA A 19 0.07 4.39 15.03
CA ALA A 19 -0.77 5.55 14.73
C ALA A 19 -0.38 6.28 13.42
N ARG A 20 0.90 6.24 12.99
CA ARG A 20 1.35 6.84 11.72
C ARG A 20 1.04 5.97 10.51
N ILE A 21 0.78 4.68 10.71
CA ILE A 21 0.56 3.71 9.65
C ILE A 21 -0.94 3.42 9.49
N HIS A 22 -1.71 3.57 10.56
CA HIS A 22 -3.16 3.40 10.56
C HIS A 22 -3.83 4.21 9.43
N PRO A 23 -4.77 3.62 8.65
CA PRO A 23 -5.42 2.32 8.86
C PRO A 23 -4.65 1.10 8.32
N SER A 24 -3.44 1.27 7.79
CA SER A 24 -2.63 0.15 7.31
C SER A 24 -1.95 -0.58 8.49
N THR A 25 -1.80 -1.90 8.37
CA THR A 25 -1.12 -2.77 9.34
C THR A 25 0.33 -3.06 8.95
N GLU A 26 0.69 -2.78 7.70
CA GLU A 26 2.00 -3.05 7.12
C GLU A 26 2.70 -1.75 6.76
N TRP A 27 4.04 -1.74 6.86
CA TRP A 27 4.85 -0.64 6.38
C TRP A 27 6.23 -1.10 5.89
N ILE A 28 6.81 -0.32 4.97
CA ILE A 28 8.19 -0.45 4.52
C ILE A 28 8.94 0.77 5.02
N CYS A 29 10.06 0.59 5.71
CA CYS A 29 10.85 1.71 6.20
C CYS A 29 11.53 2.47 5.05
N GLN A 30 11.94 3.72 5.28
CA GLN A 30 12.55 4.56 4.24
C GLN A 30 13.80 3.93 3.59
N ARG A 31 14.60 3.16 4.35
CA ARG A 31 15.78 2.45 3.83
C ARG A 31 15.38 1.44 2.75
N HIS A 32 14.41 0.57 3.04
CA HIS A 32 13.97 -0.46 2.11
C HIS A 32 13.08 0.08 0.98
N TRP A 33 12.33 1.15 1.24
CA TRP A 33 11.55 1.82 0.19
C TRP A 33 12.41 2.40 -0.93
N ARG A 34 13.66 2.80 -0.61
CA ARG A 34 14.63 3.24 -1.61
C ARG A 34 15.07 2.12 -2.55
N LEU A 35 15.13 0.87 -2.06
CA LEU A 35 15.52 -0.31 -2.85
C LEU A 35 14.46 -0.70 -3.89
N VAL A 36 13.18 -0.44 -3.61
CA VAL A 36 12.11 -0.74 -4.58
C VAL A 36 12.37 -0.01 -5.90
N PRO A 37 12.35 -0.70 -7.05
CA PRO A 37 12.47 -0.11 -8.37
C PRO A 37 11.56 1.10 -8.60
N ARG A 38 12.10 2.13 -9.28
CA ARG A 38 11.35 3.36 -9.60
C ARG A 38 10.09 3.07 -10.42
N ALA A 39 10.14 2.11 -11.35
CA ALA A 39 9.00 1.71 -12.18
C ALA A 39 7.84 1.14 -11.33
N THR A 40 8.14 0.26 -10.39
CA THR A 40 7.14 -0.33 -9.48
C THR A 40 6.54 0.74 -8.57
N LYS A 41 7.38 1.62 -8.00
CA LYS A 41 6.89 2.78 -7.22
C LYS A 41 5.96 3.66 -8.05
N ALA A 42 6.34 4.00 -9.27
CA ALA A 42 5.53 4.81 -10.16
C ALA A 42 4.18 4.14 -10.44
N ARG A 43 4.18 2.83 -10.71
CA ARG A 43 2.94 2.06 -10.93
C ARG A 43 2.04 2.05 -9.70
N TRP A 44 2.59 1.81 -8.51
CA TRP A 44 1.82 1.85 -7.27
C TRP A 44 1.22 3.24 -7.02
N TRP A 45 2.00 4.32 -7.22
CA TRP A 45 1.50 5.69 -7.11
C TRP A 45 0.36 5.97 -8.10
N GLN A 46 0.52 5.60 -9.37
CA GLN A 46 -0.54 5.77 -10.38
C GLN A 46 -1.85 5.10 -9.95
N VAL A 47 -1.79 3.84 -9.49
CA VAL A 47 -2.95 3.08 -9.04
C VAL A 47 -3.55 3.69 -7.77
N LYS A 48 -2.72 4.07 -6.80
CA LYS A 48 -3.15 4.73 -5.56
C LYS A 48 -3.85 6.06 -5.84
N HIS A 49 -3.33 6.88 -6.75
CA HIS A 49 -3.96 8.13 -7.16
C HIS A 49 -5.27 7.88 -7.92
N ARG A 50 -5.33 6.87 -8.78
CA ARG A 50 -6.57 6.46 -9.45
C ARG A 50 -7.62 6.00 -8.43
N ARG A 51 -7.25 5.16 -7.46
CA ARG A 51 -8.13 4.73 -6.36
C ARG A 51 -8.65 5.92 -5.56
N ARG A 52 -7.79 6.89 -5.23
CA ARG A 52 -8.21 8.12 -4.52
C ARG A 52 -9.19 8.96 -5.33
N ARG A 53 -9.00 9.04 -6.66
CA ARG A 53 -9.96 9.72 -7.55
C ARG A 53 -11.31 9.00 -7.60
N ILE A 54 -11.31 7.68 -7.68
CA ILE A 54 -12.53 6.86 -7.62
C ILE A 54 -13.24 7.08 -6.28
N TRP A 55 -12.52 7.00 -5.16
CA TRP A 55 -13.07 7.28 -3.84
C TRP A 55 -13.72 8.66 -3.76
N ARG A 56 -13.06 9.72 -4.25
CA ARG A 56 -13.63 11.07 -4.25
C ARG A 56 -14.91 11.20 -5.09
N ARG A 57 -15.01 10.45 -6.20
CA ARG A 57 -16.19 10.46 -7.07
C ARG A 57 -17.34 9.66 -6.48
N LEU A 58 -17.02 8.53 -5.86
CA LEU A 58 -18.01 7.61 -5.29
C LEU A 58 -18.29 7.89 -3.80
N GLY A 59 -17.67 8.91 -3.20
CA GLY A 59 -17.40 9.06 -1.76
C GLY A 59 -18.58 9.11 -0.79
N ASP A 60 -19.78 8.82 -1.26
CA ASP A 60 -20.92 8.42 -0.45
C ASP A 60 -20.95 6.89 -0.35
N SER A 61 -20.88 6.37 0.88
CA SER A 61 -21.01 4.94 1.16
C SER A 61 -22.29 4.33 0.57
N ARG A 62 -23.38 5.11 0.44
CA ARG A 62 -24.64 4.67 -0.19
C ARG A 62 -24.53 4.51 -1.71
N VAL A 63 -23.57 5.18 -2.34
CA VAL A 63 -23.29 5.05 -3.78
C VAL A 63 -22.41 3.83 -4.02
N ILE A 64 -21.42 3.59 -3.17
CA ILE A 64 -20.50 2.45 -3.29
C ILE A 64 -21.23 1.11 -3.14
N THR A 65 -22.31 1.01 -2.37
CA THR A 65 -23.06 -0.25 -2.20
C THR A 65 -23.84 -0.68 -3.45
N LYS A 66 -24.01 0.21 -4.45
CA LYS A 66 -24.66 -0.14 -5.72
C LYS A 66 -23.74 -1.04 -6.57
N PRO A 67 -24.26 -2.07 -7.28
CA PRO A 67 -23.43 -3.06 -7.97
C PRO A 67 -22.35 -2.50 -8.90
N GLY A 68 -22.65 -1.46 -9.68
CA GLY A 68 -21.68 -0.80 -10.58
C GLY A 68 -20.54 -0.11 -9.84
N PRO A 69 -20.83 0.92 -9.02
CA PRO A 69 -19.85 1.57 -8.15
C PRO A 69 -19.04 0.62 -7.27
N LEU A 70 -19.69 -0.40 -6.69
CA LEU A 70 -19.04 -1.41 -5.85
C LEU A 70 -17.96 -2.16 -6.63
N THR A 71 -18.27 -2.59 -7.86
CA THR A 71 -17.35 -3.32 -8.73
C THR A 71 -16.14 -2.46 -9.11
N ILE A 72 -16.36 -1.19 -9.43
CA ILE A 72 -15.28 -0.24 -9.75
C ILE A 72 -14.38 -0.02 -8.54
N TRP A 73 -14.98 0.18 -7.36
CA TRP A 73 -14.24 0.36 -6.11
C TRP A 73 -13.41 -0.88 -5.74
N ASN A 74 -14.02 -2.07 -5.79
CA ASN A 74 -13.35 -3.33 -5.49
C ASN A 74 -12.20 -3.62 -6.46
N THR A 75 -12.39 -3.34 -7.75
CA THR A 75 -11.33 -3.49 -8.76
C THR A 75 -10.15 -2.56 -8.47
N ALA A 76 -10.42 -1.30 -8.11
CA ALA A 76 -9.37 -0.35 -7.75
C ALA A 76 -8.63 -0.76 -6.46
N ASN A 77 -9.34 -1.29 -5.47
CA ASN A 77 -8.74 -1.82 -4.24
C ASN A 77 -7.85 -3.03 -4.53
N ARG A 78 -8.34 -4.01 -5.29
CA ARG A 78 -7.57 -5.20 -5.68
C ARG A 78 -6.32 -4.82 -6.45
N LEU A 79 -6.41 -3.89 -7.41
CA LEU A 79 -5.25 -3.45 -8.17
C LEU A 79 -4.23 -2.75 -7.26
N CYS A 80 -4.69 -1.91 -6.33
CA CYS A 80 -3.81 -1.23 -5.39
C CYS A 80 -3.11 -2.22 -4.45
N ALA A 81 -3.84 -3.20 -3.93
CA ALA A 81 -3.29 -4.29 -3.12
C ALA A 81 -2.23 -5.08 -3.90
N ARG A 82 -2.54 -5.52 -5.12
CA ARG A 82 -1.58 -6.24 -5.99
C ARG A 82 -0.30 -5.44 -6.23
N THR A 83 -0.40 -4.14 -6.52
CA THR A 83 0.79 -3.31 -6.70
C THR A 83 1.57 -3.10 -5.40
N TRP A 84 0.89 -3.11 -4.25
CA TRP A 84 1.55 -3.02 -2.95
C TRP A 84 2.28 -4.31 -2.59
N GLU A 85 1.66 -5.47 -2.82
CA GLU A 85 2.32 -6.78 -2.68
C GLU A 85 3.59 -6.87 -3.51
N ARG A 86 3.55 -6.36 -4.75
CA ARG A 86 4.75 -6.29 -5.60
C ARG A 86 5.85 -5.40 -5.01
N CYS A 87 5.50 -4.23 -4.48
CA CYS A 87 6.48 -3.39 -3.78
C CYS A 87 7.08 -4.08 -2.54
N LYS A 88 6.29 -4.87 -1.82
CA LYS A 88 6.74 -5.65 -0.66
C LYS A 88 7.72 -6.75 -1.08
N ALA A 89 7.36 -7.53 -2.10
CA ALA A 89 8.22 -8.57 -2.65
C ALA A 89 9.57 -7.98 -3.10
N GLU A 90 9.56 -6.96 -3.95
CA GLU A 90 10.78 -6.32 -4.44
C GLU A 90 11.60 -5.66 -3.31
N ALA A 91 10.95 -5.13 -2.27
CA ALA A 91 11.67 -4.61 -1.10
C ALA A 91 12.38 -5.73 -0.29
N ILE A 92 11.78 -6.92 -0.22
CA ILE A 92 12.33 -8.08 0.49
C ILE A 92 13.46 -8.71 -0.32
N GLU A 93 13.24 -8.95 -1.62
CA GLU A 93 14.21 -9.52 -2.56
C GLU A 93 15.48 -8.67 -2.59
N MET A 94 15.34 -7.37 -2.90
CA MET A 94 16.48 -6.46 -2.99
C MET A 94 17.22 -6.26 -1.66
N ALA A 95 16.53 -6.38 -0.52
CA ALA A 95 17.16 -6.31 0.79
C ALA A 95 17.90 -7.61 1.16
N GLY A 96 17.43 -8.74 0.65
CA GLY A 96 18.09 -10.05 0.75
C GLY A 96 19.23 -10.24 -0.27
N GLY A 97 19.37 -9.34 -1.24
CA GLY A 97 20.36 -9.45 -2.31
C GLY A 97 19.95 -10.40 -3.44
N ILE A 98 18.65 -10.60 -3.63
CA ILE A 98 18.03 -11.42 -4.69
C ILE A 98 17.36 -10.51 -5.72
#